data_AF-A0A929K2I9-F1
#
_entry.id   AF-A0A929K2I9-F1
#
_cell.length_a   1.000
_cell.length_b   1.000
_cell.length_c   1.000
_cell.angle_alpha   90.00
_cell.angle_beta   90.00
_cell.angle_gamma   90.00
#
_symmetry.space_group_name_H-M   'P 1'
#
loop_
_entity.id
_entity.type
_entity.pdbx_description
1 polymer ?
#
loop_
_entity_poly.entity_id
_entity_poly.type
_entity_poly.pdbx_seq_one_letter_code
_entity_poly.pdbx_strand_id
1 'polypeptide(L)'
;MRYIVELEELSAEVLENLKKNSRIRHIFSLIDNTIALETENVERIKELRGVRRVYESGKAKLMLHDALNIIGILDVHNRGFYGDGVWIGVIDSGIDISDPLVSGSIILERDFTSASAALLLSVDDSDKRRTIDAILGTAEDKGFPKWLQGQGLIRPDKALEVILCD
;
A
#
# COMPACT_ATOMS: atom_id res chain seq x y z
N MET A 1 -7.16 1.42 23.25
CA MET A 1 -6.41 2.48 22.51
C MET A 1 -5.32 1.83 21.66
N ARG A 2 -4.89 2.47 20.57
CA ARG A 2 -3.90 1.91 19.64
C ARG A 2 -2.51 2.45 19.93
N TYR A 3 -1.52 1.58 19.83
CA TYR A 3 -0.13 1.90 20.11
C TYR A 3 0.79 1.29 19.06
N ILE A 4 1.90 1.96 18.80
CA ILE A 4 3.06 1.41 18.08
C ILE A 4 4.11 1.03 19.12
N VAL A 5 4.63 -0.17 19.03
CA VAL A 5 5.59 -0.74 19.97
C VAL A 5 6.85 -1.14 19.20
N GLU A 6 7.98 -0.58 19.62
CA GLU A 6 9.29 -1.00 19.17
C GLU A 6 9.85 -2.04 20.14
N LEU A 7 10.39 -3.12 19.60
CA LEU A 7 10.96 -4.23 20.34
C LEU A 7 12.48 -4.27 20.15
N GLU A 8 13.17 -4.89 21.09
CA GLU A 8 14.60 -5.22 20.94
C GLU A 8 14.80 -6.28 19.85
N GLU A 9 13.97 -7.32 19.88
CA GLU A 9 13.95 -8.41 18.91
C GLU A 9 12.52 -8.97 18.78
N LEU A 10 12.10 -9.23 17.54
CA LEU A 10 10.82 -9.87 17.26
C LEU A 10 10.92 -11.39 17.45
N SER A 11 10.77 -11.85 18.70
CA SER A 11 10.76 -13.28 19.03
C SER A 11 9.35 -13.84 19.29
N ALA A 12 9.19 -15.16 19.17
CA ALA A 12 7.94 -15.84 19.47
C ALA A 12 7.48 -15.62 20.93
N GLU A 13 8.43 -15.57 21.87
CA GLU A 13 8.18 -15.31 23.29
C GLU A 13 7.60 -13.91 23.52
N VAL A 14 8.21 -12.89 22.90
CA VAL A 14 7.73 -11.50 23.00
C VAL A 14 6.34 -11.38 22.38
N LEU A 15 6.11 -12.01 21.24
CA LEU A 15 4.79 -12.03 20.58
C LEU A 15 3.71 -12.69 21.44
N GLU A 16 4.00 -13.80 22.12
CA GLU A 16 3.05 -14.41 23.06
C GLU A 16 2.73 -13.47 24.23
N ASN A 17 3.75 -12.85 24.81
CA ASN A 17 3.58 -11.94 25.93
C ASN A 17 2.75 -10.71 25.54
N LEU A 18 2.96 -10.17 24.33
CA LEU A 18 2.13 -9.08 23.81
C LEU A 18 0.69 -9.55 23.57
N LYS A 19 0.46 -10.73 22.99
CA LYS A 19 -0.88 -11.28 22.75
C LYS A 19 -1.69 -11.52 24.03
N LYS A 20 -1.03 -11.84 25.16
CA LYS A 20 -1.69 -12.00 26.47
C LYS A 20 -2.22 -10.68 27.03
N ASN A 21 -1.63 -9.55 26.65
CA ASN A 21 -1.90 -8.23 27.23
C ASN A 21 -2.50 -7.23 26.23
N SER A 22 -2.62 -7.62 24.95
CA SER A 22 -3.06 -6.76 23.87
C SER A 22 -3.54 -7.56 22.67
N ARG A 23 -4.29 -6.89 21.79
CA ARG A 23 -4.60 -7.39 20.45
C ARG A 23 -3.59 -6.84 19.46
N ILE A 24 -2.75 -7.71 18.91
CA ILE A 24 -1.86 -7.34 17.80
C ILE A 24 -2.72 -7.00 16.57
N ARG A 25 -2.47 -5.82 15.99
CA ARG A 25 -3.16 -5.32 14.79
C ARG A 25 -2.31 -5.50 13.54
N HIS A 26 -1.01 -5.25 13.66
CA HIS A 26 -0.09 -5.33 12.53
C HIS A 26 1.34 -5.55 13.02
N ILE A 27 2.14 -6.29 12.27
CA ILE A 27 3.59 -6.40 12.45
C ILE A 27 4.21 -5.79 11.20
N PHE A 28 5.03 -4.76 11.37
CA PHE A 28 5.60 -4.05 10.23
C PHE A 28 6.77 -4.85 9.66
N SER A 29 6.72 -5.17 8.37
CA SER A 29 7.77 -5.93 7.68
C SER A 29 8.95 -5.05 7.20
N LEU A 30 8.73 -3.75 7.08
CA LEU A 30 9.71 -2.78 6.57
C LEU A 30 10.37 -1.94 7.68
N ILE A 31 9.84 -2.03 8.91
CA ILE A 31 10.38 -1.36 10.08
C ILE A 31 10.68 -2.45 11.09
N ASP A 32 11.96 -2.75 11.24
CA ASP A 32 12.42 -3.83 12.08
C ASP A 32 11.85 -3.72 13.49
N ASN A 33 11.44 -4.88 14.02
CA ASN A 33 10.99 -5.05 15.39
C ASN A 33 9.85 -4.11 15.82
N THR A 34 8.99 -3.69 14.88
CA THR A 34 7.90 -2.75 15.18
C THR A 34 6.53 -3.42 15.01
N ILE A 35 5.64 -3.21 15.97
CA ILE A 35 4.30 -3.80 16.02
C ILE A 35 3.25 -2.74 16.35
N ALA A 36 2.13 -2.74 15.64
CA ALA A 36 0.92 -2.03 16.05
C ALA A 36 0.04 -2.96 16.89
N LEU A 37 -0.37 -2.49 18.07
CA LEU A 37 -1.26 -3.22 18.95
C LEU A 37 -2.37 -2.34 19.50
N GLU A 38 -3.38 -2.99 20.07
CA GLU A 38 -4.47 -2.34 20.79
C GLU A 38 -4.56 -2.92 22.19
N THR A 39 -4.58 -2.04 23.19
CA THR A 39 -4.72 -2.42 24.60
C THR A 39 -5.44 -1.32 25.39
N GLU A 40 -6.02 -1.71 26.51
CA GLU A 40 -6.56 -0.80 27.54
C GLU A 40 -5.54 -0.55 28.65
N ASN A 41 -4.46 -1.35 28.73
CA ASN A 41 -3.44 -1.24 29.78
C ASN A 41 -2.05 -1.13 29.16
N VAL A 42 -1.69 0.09 28.75
CA VAL A 42 -0.40 0.38 28.11
C VAL A 42 0.78 0.26 29.08
N GLU A 43 0.57 0.55 30.37
CA GLU A 43 1.65 0.47 31.37
C GLU A 43 2.19 -0.96 31.48
N ARG A 44 1.29 -1.96 31.46
CA ARG A 44 1.70 -3.36 31.45
C ARG A 44 2.48 -3.76 30.19
N ILE A 45 2.28 -3.09 29.05
CA ILE A 45 3.06 -3.32 27.83
C ILE A 45 4.47 -2.73 27.96
N LYS A 46 4.60 -1.54 28.55
CA LYS A 46 5.91 -0.88 28.75
C LYS A 46 6.83 -1.68 29.66
N GLU A 47 6.28 -2.45 30.58
CA GLU A 47 7.02 -3.29 31.53
C GLU A 47 7.46 -4.64 30.95
N LEU A 48 6.98 -5.03 29.76
CA LEU A 48 7.33 -6.32 29.18
C LEU A 48 8.80 -6.34 28.72
N ARG A 49 9.50 -7.42 29.10
CA ARG A 49 10.86 -7.68 28.63
C ARG A 49 10.88 -7.74 27.09
N GLY A 50 11.83 -7.02 26.49
CA GLY A 50 11.99 -6.91 25.04
C GLY A 50 11.18 -5.76 24.41
N VAL A 51 10.37 -5.02 25.18
CA VAL A 51 9.76 -3.77 24.72
C VAL A 51 10.72 -2.62 24.94
N ARG A 52 11.11 -1.93 23.86
CA ARG A 52 12.02 -0.79 23.88
C ARG A 52 11.27 0.53 24.08
N ARG A 53 10.22 0.75 23.28
CA ARG A 53 9.43 1.98 23.29
C ARG A 53 7.97 1.69 22.95
N VAL A 54 7.06 2.51 23.48
CA VAL A 54 5.63 2.46 23.20
C VAL A 54 5.14 3.87 22.88
N TYR A 55 4.49 4.05 21.74
CA TYR A 55 3.93 5.30 21.27
C TYR A 55 2.42 5.16 21.12
N GLU A 56 1.66 6.14 21.58
CA GLU A 56 0.25 6.20 21.22
C GLU A 56 0.11 6.47 19.72
N SER A 57 -0.69 5.66 19.04
CA SER A 57 -0.99 5.87 17.62
C SER A 57 -1.94 7.05 17.49
N GLY A 58 -1.37 8.23 17.22
CA GLY A 58 -2.13 9.43 16.94
C GLY A 58 -2.95 9.32 15.65
N LYS A 59 -3.95 10.20 15.51
CA LYS A 59 -4.65 10.39 14.24
C LYS A 59 -3.77 11.27 13.34
N ALA A 60 -3.40 10.76 12.17
CA ALA A 60 -2.78 11.59 11.15
C ALA A 60 -3.85 12.45 10.47
N LYS A 61 -3.55 13.73 10.26
CA LYS A 61 -4.37 14.63 9.45
C LYS A 61 -3.82 14.58 8.02
N LEU A 62 -4.68 14.39 7.02
CA LEU A 62 -4.29 14.54 5.62
C LEU A 62 -3.88 16.01 5.38
N MET A 63 -2.59 16.25 5.16
CA MET A 63 -2.02 17.58 4.89
C MET A 63 -1.69 17.74 3.40
N LEU A 64 -2.60 17.29 2.54
CA LEU A 64 -2.44 17.38 1.07
C LEU A 64 -2.16 18.82 0.60
N HIS A 65 -2.72 19.82 1.29
CA HIS A 65 -2.48 21.23 0.97
C HIS A 65 -1.02 21.67 1.21
N ASP A 66 -0.42 21.23 2.31
CA ASP A 66 0.95 21.61 2.67
C ASP A 66 1.98 20.80 1.87
N ALA A 67 1.64 19.56 1.50
CA ALA A 67 2.50 18.69 0.71
C ALA A 67 2.84 19.30 -0.66
N LEU A 68 1.87 19.93 -1.33
CA LEU A 68 2.08 20.55 -2.65
C LEU A 68 3.12 21.68 -2.59
N ASN A 69 3.08 22.50 -1.53
CA ASN A 69 4.05 23.58 -1.35
C ASN A 69 5.45 23.06 -1.01
N ILE A 70 5.55 21.94 -0.28
CA ILE A 70 6.84 21.36 0.14
C ILE A 70 7.57 20.71 -1.03
N ILE A 71 6.84 20.04 -1.93
CA ILE A 71 7.45 19.29 -3.04
C ILE A 71 7.74 20.16 -4.28
N GLY A 72 7.51 21.48 -4.20
CA GLY A 72 7.83 22.42 -5.29
C GLY A 72 6.96 22.26 -6.55
N ILE A 73 5.79 21.62 -6.45
CA ILE A 73 4.93 21.37 -7.63
C ILE A 73 4.47 22.68 -8.29
N LEU A 74 4.28 23.74 -7.49
CA LEU A 74 3.92 25.06 -7.97
C LEU A 74 5.02 25.67 -8.85
N ASP A 75 6.29 25.45 -8.53
CA ASP A 75 7.41 25.95 -9.33
C ASP A 75 7.47 25.27 -10.69
N VAL A 76 7.19 23.96 -10.74
CA VAL A 76 7.12 23.17 -11.97
C VAL A 76 5.94 23.60 -12.84
N HIS A 77 4.77 23.81 -12.24
CA HIS A 77 3.58 24.31 -12.94
C HIS A 77 3.76 25.76 -13.44
N ASN A 78 4.39 26.64 -12.67
CA ASN A 78 4.70 28.01 -13.09
C ASN A 78 5.67 28.05 -14.29
N ARG A 79 6.46 26.99 -14.49
CA ARG A 79 7.31 26.79 -15.67
C ARG A 79 6.57 26.14 -16.85
N GLY A 80 5.27 25.87 -16.71
CA GLY A 80 4.40 25.34 -17.76
C GLY A 80 4.43 23.82 -17.92
N PHE A 81 4.99 23.08 -16.96
CA PHE A 81 5.01 21.62 -17.01
C PHE A 81 3.87 21.04 -16.20
N TYR A 82 2.97 20.31 -16.86
CA TYR A 82 1.77 19.72 -16.22
C TYR A 82 1.72 18.19 -16.35
N GLY A 83 2.74 17.58 -16.93
CA GLY A 83 2.78 16.14 -17.20
C GLY A 83 2.11 15.72 -18.51
N ASP A 84 1.92 16.64 -19.45
CA ASP A 84 1.36 16.34 -20.76
C ASP A 84 2.13 15.21 -21.47
N GLY A 85 1.40 14.18 -21.90
CA GLY A 85 1.96 12.99 -22.55
C GLY A 85 2.56 11.95 -21.60
N VAL A 86 2.50 12.15 -20.29
CA VAL A 86 2.95 11.19 -19.27
C VAL A 86 1.75 10.45 -18.67
N TRP A 87 1.88 9.13 -18.56
CA TRP A 87 0.84 8.25 -18.03
C TRP A 87 1.24 7.70 -16.67
N ILE A 88 0.35 7.83 -15.68
CA ILE A 88 0.57 7.31 -14.32
C ILE A 88 -0.40 6.17 -14.06
N GLY A 89 0.13 4.98 -13.81
CA GLY A 89 -0.66 3.83 -13.36
C GLY A 89 -0.74 3.80 -11.84
N VAL A 90 -1.96 3.76 -11.30
CA VAL A 90 -2.21 3.62 -9.86
C VAL A 90 -2.87 2.28 -9.60
N ILE A 91 -2.25 1.44 -8.77
CA ILE A 91 -2.79 0.14 -8.34
C ILE A 91 -3.22 0.27 -6.89
N ASP A 92 -4.51 0.50 -6.68
CA ASP A 92 -5.11 0.72 -5.36
C ASP A 92 -6.55 0.16 -5.35
N SER A 93 -7.37 0.53 -4.37
CA SER A 93 -8.76 0.09 -4.22
C SER A 93 -9.74 0.61 -5.30
N GLY A 94 -9.25 1.41 -6.25
CA GLY A 94 -10.07 2.10 -7.26
C GLY A 94 -10.12 3.61 -7.05
N ILE A 95 -10.79 4.31 -7.96
CA ILE A 95 -10.94 5.77 -7.98
C ILE A 95 -12.40 6.13 -8.28
N ASP A 96 -12.93 7.17 -7.62
CA ASP A 96 -14.25 7.70 -8.00
C ASP A 96 -14.14 8.49 -9.30
N ILE A 97 -14.45 7.83 -10.42
CA ILE A 97 -14.39 8.42 -11.76
C ILE A 97 -15.39 9.57 -11.97
N SER A 98 -16.38 9.71 -11.08
CA SER A 98 -17.39 10.77 -11.17
C SER A 98 -16.92 12.08 -10.54
N ASP A 99 -15.80 12.08 -9.82
CA ASP A 99 -15.23 13.28 -9.22
C ASP A 99 -14.74 14.25 -10.32
N PRO A 100 -15.25 15.51 -10.36
CA PRO A 100 -14.84 16.52 -11.34
C PRO A 100 -13.35 16.82 -11.38
N LEU A 101 -12.60 16.57 -10.29
CA LEU A 101 -11.16 16.84 -10.20
C LEU A 101 -10.31 15.82 -10.96
N VAL A 102 -10.83 14.62 -11.23
CA VAL A 102 -10.07 13.51 -11.84
C VAL A 102 -10.75 12.95 -13.09
N SER A 103 -12.06 13.14 -13.25
CA SER A 103 -12.85 12.62 -14.38
C SER A 103 -12.29 12.99 -15.78
N GLY A 104 -11.64 14.14 -15.92
CA GLY A 104 -10.97 14.54 -17.17
C GLY A 104 -9.56 13.98 -17.38
N SER A 105 -8.99 13.32 -16.36
CA SER A 105 -7.61 12.82 -16.35
C SER A 105 -7.53 11.29 -16.37
N ILE A 106 -8.65 10.60 -16.16
CA ILE A 106 -8.72 9.13 -16.15
C ILE A 106 -8.99 8.63 -17.56
N ILE A 107 -8.12 7.76 -18.05
CA ILE A 107 -8.13 7.34 -19.45
C ILE A 107 -8.30 5.81 -19.56
N LEU A 108 -7.99 5.08 -18.50
CA LEU A 108 -8.26 3.64 -18.39
C LEU A 108 -8.52 3.27 -16.93
N GLU A 109 -9.54 2.45 -16.70
CA GLU A 109 -9.81 1.81 -15.42
C GLU A 109 -9.91 0.30 -15.61
N ARG A 110 -9.36 -0.46 -14.64
CA ARG A 110 -9.50 -1.91 -14.58
C ARG A 110 -9.70 -2.37 -13.14
N ASP A 111 -10.81 -3.07 -12.92
CA ASP A 111 -11.08 -3.79 -11.68
C ASP A 111 -10.65 -5.25 -11.83
N PHE A 112 -9.75 -5.70 -10.95
CA PHE A 112 -9.24 -7.07 -10.88
C PHE A 112 -9.86 -7.89 -9.73
N THR A 113 -10.79 -7.31 -8.97
CA THR A 113 -11.38 -7.91 -7.77
C THR A 113 -12.76 -8.52 -8.03
N SER A 114 -13.61 -7.88 -8.83
CA SER A 114 -15.02 -8.28 -9.01
C SER A 114 -15.21 -9.64 -9.69
N ALA A 115 -14.45 -9.93 -10.75
CA ALA A 115 -14.60 -11.20 -11.49
C ALA A 115 -14.02 -12.41 -10.72
N SER A 116 -12.92 -12.19 -9.99
CA SER A 116 -12.22 -13.25 -9.26
C SER A 116 -12.90 -13.59 -7.94
N ALA A 117 -13.38 -12.58 -7.21
CA ALA A 117 -14.03 -12.77 -5.91
C ALA A 117 -15.40 -13.46 -6.03
N ALA A 118 -16.23 -13.06 -7.01
CA ALA A 118 -17.53 -13.69 -7.23
C ALA A 118 -17.41 -15.17 -7.61
N LEU A 119 -16.41 -15.51 -8.44
CA LEU A 119 -16.13 -16.88 -8.83
C LEU A 119 -15.57 -17.68 -7.64
N LEU A 120 -14.56 -17.19 -6.92
CA LEU A 120 -13.95 -17.87 -5.76
C LEU A 120 -14.93 -18.11 -4.59
N LEU A 121 -15.95 -17.25 -4.45
CA LEU A 121 -16.99 -17.39 -3.43
C LEU A 121 -18.09 -18.40 -3.82
N SER A 122 -18.20 -18.75 -5.10
CA SER A 122 -19.22 -19.67 -5.61
C SER A 122 -18.70 -21.10 -5.87
N VAL A 123 -17.42 -21.38 -5.64
CA VAL A 123 -16.82 -22.71 -5.87
C VAL A 123 -16.42 -23.39 -4.57
N ASP A 124 -16.72 -24.69 -4.48
CA ASP A 124 -16.32 -25.54 -3.37
C ASP A 124 -14.78 -25.64 -3.27
N ASP A 125 -14.27 -25.92 -2.06
CA ASP A 125 -12.83 -25.95 -1.77
C ASP A 125 -12.02 -26.91 -2.66
N SER A 126 -12.66 -27.94 -3.23
CA SER A 126 -12.05 -28.89 -4.17
C SER A 126 -11.68 -28.27 -5.52
N ASP A 127 -12.34 -27.18 -5.92
CA ASP A 127 -12.21 -26.59 -7.26
C ASP A 127 -11.50 -25.24 -7.29
N LYS A 128 -11.22 -24.63 -6.12
CA LYS A 128 -10.52 -23.33 -6.03
C LYS A 128 -9.23 -23.26 -6.84
N ARG A 129 -8.40 -24.31 -6.85
CA ARG A 129 -7.15 -24.34 -7.64
C ARG A 129 -7.42 -24.27 -9.15
N ARG A 130 -8.39 -25.04 -9.65
CA ARG A 130 -8.81 -24.99 -11.06
C ARG A 130 -9.38 -23.63 -11.43
N THR A 131 -10.14 -23.02 -10.53
CA THR A 131 -10.70 -21.68 -10.73
C THR A 131 -9.61 -20.62 -10.79
N ILE A 132 -8.61 -20.67 -9.89
CA ILE A 132 -7.44 -19.79 -9.93
C ILE A 132 -6.67 -19.98 -11.24
N ASP A 133 -6.40 -21.22 -11.65
CA ASP A 133 -5.71 -21.53 -12.90
C ASP A 133 -6.49 -21.03 -14.13
N ALA A 134 -7.82 -21.14 -14.13
CA ALA A 134 -8.68 -20.63 -15.20
C ALA A 134 -8.73 -19.08 -15.26
N ILE A 135 -8.73 -18.41 -14.10
CA ILE A 135 -8.65 -16.94 -14.02
C ILE A 135 -7.30 -16.48 -14.59
N LEU A 136 -6.20 -17.12 -14.20
CA LEU A 136 -4.87 -16.82 -14.71
C LEU A 136 -4.73 -17.14 -16.21
N GLY A 137 -5.36 -18.22 -16.68
CA GLY A 137 -5.40 -18.58 -18.10
C GLY A 137 -6.22 -17.62 -18.96
N THR A 138 -7.28 -17.01 -18.41
CA THR A 138 -8.10 -16.01 -19.13
C THR A 138 -7.30 -14.75 -19.50
N ALA A 139 -6.29 -14.41 -18.70
CA ALA A 139 -5.36 -13.32 -19.03
C ALA A 139 -4.47 -13.67 -20.24
N GLU A 140 -4.02 -14.92 -20.33
CA GLU A 140 -3.24 -15.43 -21.47
C GLU A 140 -4.08 -15.51 -22.74
N ASP A 141 -5.32 -16.01 -22.66
CA ASP A 141 -6.25 -16.16 -23.80
C ASP A 141 -6.62 -14.82 -24.45
N LYS A 142 -6.60 -13.73 -23.67
CA LYS A 142 -6.81 -12.37 -24.18
C LYS A 142 -5.53 -11.71 -24.72
N GLY A 143 -4.43 -12.46 -24.81
CA GLY A 143 -3.16 -12.01 -25.37
C GLY A 143 -2.30 -11.19 -24.41
N PHE A 144 -2.57 -11.21 -23.10
CA PHE A 144 -1.78 -10.48 -22.12
C PHE A 144 -0.70 -11.40 -21.50
N PRO A 145 0.59 -11.01 -21.50
CA PRO A 145 1.63 -11.73 -20.77
C PRO A 145 1.30 -11.77 -19.27
N LYS A 146 1.58 -12.89 -18.60
CA LYS A 146 1.38 -13.13 -17.15
C LYS A 146 1.88 -11.99 -16.24
N TRP A 147 2.84 -11.20 -16.73
CA TRP A 147 3.35 -10.00 -16.08
C TRP A 147 3.64 -8.96 -17.17
N LEU A 148 2.74 -7.98 -17.33
CA LEU A 148 3.02 -6.80 -18.14
C LEU A 148 3.24 -5.61 -17.19
N GLN A 149 4.50 -5.29 -16.91
CA GLN A 149 4.86 -3.97 -16.40
C GLN A 149 4.47 -2.97 -17.49
N GLY A 150 3.53 -2.06 -17.20
CA GLY A 150 3.02 -1.10 -18.18
C GLY A 150 4.16 -0.35 -18.87
N GLN A 151 4.14 -0.31 -20.20
CA GLN A 151 5.05 0.53 -20.96
C GLN A 151 4.80 1.99 -20.60
N GLY A 152 5.77 2.65 -19.98
CA GLY A 152 5.63 4.04 -19.51
C GLY A 152 6.56 4.40 -18.35
N LEU A 153 7.13 3.42 -17.64
CA LEU A 153 8.18 3.68 -16.67
C LEU A 153 9.50 3.96 -17.40
N ILE A 154 9.98 5.21 -17.31
CA ILE A 154 11.37 5.53 -17.58
C ILE A 154 12.21 4.53 -16.76
N ARG A 155 13.11 3.80 -17.42
CA ARG A 155 13.98 2.87 -16.70
C ARG A 155 14.76 3.66 -15.63
N PRO A 156 14.91 3.17 -14.40
CA PRO A 156 15.50 3.94 -13.29
C PRO A 156 16.86 4.57 -13.63
N ASP A 157 17.66 3.92 -14.49
CA ASP A 157 18.92 4.40 -15.04
C ASP A 157 18.77 5.67 -15.90
N LYS A 158 17.71 5.75 -16.71
CA LYS A 158 17.37 6.93 -17.52
C LYS A 158 16.79 8.07 -16.70
N ALA A 159 16.08 7.78 -15.62
CA ALA A 159 15.57 8.80 -14.71
C ALA A 159 16.71 9.50 -13.95
N LEU A 160 17.75 8.75 -13.59
CA LEU A 160 18.95 9.28 -12.95
C LEU A 160 19.75 10.22 -13.88
N GLU A 161 19.89 9.89 -15.16
CA GLU A 161 20.57 10.75 -16.14
C GLU A 161 19.91 12.13 -16.29
N VAL A 162 18.58 12.20 -16.21
CA VAL A 162 17.84 13.47 -16.33
C VAL A 162 17.95 14.31 -15.06
N ILE A 163 18.03 13.68 -13.89
CA ILE A 163 18.13 14.35 -12.59
C ILE A 163 19.56 14.85 -12.31
N LEU A 164 20.59 14.18 -12.83
CA LEU A 164 22.01 14.49 -12.57
C LEU A 164 22.64 15.45 -13.60
N CYS A 165 21.89 15.90 -14.61
CA CYS A 165 22.37 16.84 -15.64
C CYS A 165 21.92 18.30 -15.43
N ASP A 166 21.31 18.62 -14.28
CA ASP A 166 21.08 20.00 -13.81
C ASP A 166 22.09 20.38 -12.69
#